data_AF-A0A497S2L2-F1
#
_entry.id   AF-A0A497S2L2-F1
#
_cell.length_a   1.000
_cell.length_b   1.000
_cell.length_c   1.000
_cell.angle_alpha   90.00
_cell.angle_beta   90.00
_cell.angle_gamma   90.00
#
_symmetry.space_group_name_H-M   'P 1'
#
loop_
_entity.id
_entity.type
_entity.pdbx_description
1 polymer ?
#
loop_
_entity_poly.entity_id
_entity_poly.type
_entity_poly.pdbx_seq_one_letter_code
_entity_poly.pdbx_strand_id
1 'polypeptide(L)'
;SVKVVIDAYNGNTDFYVIDSKDPLIKTYMNIFPDLFHRFEEMPSSLKKHIRYPEDLFRIQVDVYGIYHMTDPTVFYNKEDKWVVPNEVYGQSNKVRMIPYYIITKLPEEKDLEFILMIPLTPKNKDNMIAWMAAKCDEDYGELIIYKFPKDKLIFGPMQIEARIDQDDKISQQLTLWSQRGSDVIRGNLLVIPLGNTLLYVEPLYIKAEKATMPELKRVIVFYKSRVIMERDLKHAFSKLFSIDIEEVAEEMPRGIKNENKTIIELIDIALEHYNNAESNIKDGNWSGFGEELRNLKMVLLDMKNITTK
;
A
#
# COMPACT_ATOMS: atom_id res chain seq x y z
N SER A 1 -4.52 -10.20 24.08
CA SER A 1 -5.57 -9.54 23.27
C SER A 1 -6.60 -10.57 22.76
N VAL A 2 -7.77 -10.11 22.31
CA VAL A 2 -8.87 -10.94 21.79
C VAL A 2 -9.26 -10.45 20.38
N LYS A 3 -9.57 -11.37 19.48
CA LYS A 3 -10.19 -11.07 18.18
C LYS A 3 -11.66 -11.43 18.22
N VAL A 4 -12.51 -10.51 17.79
CA VAL A 4 -13.95 -10.73 17.72
C VAL A 4 -14.32 -10.82 16.26
N VAL A 5 -14.94 -11.93 15.87
CA VAL A 5 -15.54 -12.12 14.55
C VAL A 5 -17.03 -11.90 14.71
N ILE A 6 -17.62 -11.11 13.81
CA ILE A 6 -19.06 -10.86 13.80
C ILE A 6 -19.61 -11.39 12.49
N ASP A 7 -20.56 -12.32 12.57
CA ASP A 7 -21.31 -12.79 11.42
C ASP A 7 -22.21 -11.65 10.90
N ALA A 8 -21.96 -11.24 9.66
CA ALA A 8 -22.67 -10.12 9.06
C ALA A 8 -24.16 -10.38 8.80
N TYR A 9 -24.59 -11.64 8.73
CA TYR A 9 -25.99 -12.01 8.45
C TYR A 9 -26.85 -12.02 9.70
N ASN A 10 -26.35 -12.58 10.80
CA ASN A 10 -27.14 -12.80 12.02
C ASN A 10 -26.60 -12.03 13.25
N GLY A 11 -25.41 -11.43 13.16
CA GLY A 11 -24.80 -10.67 14.25
C GLY A 11 -24.16 -11.53 15.34
N ASN A 12 -24.06 -12.86 15.16
CA ASN A 12 -23.38 -13.74 16.09
C ASN A 12 -21.91 -13.34 16.23
N THR A 13 -21.38 -13.45 17.44
CA THR A 13 -20.02 -13.01 17.76
C THR A 13 -19.20 -14.15 18.32
N ASP A 14 -18.04 -14.41 17.71
CA ASP A 14 -17.06 -15.39 18.19
C ASP A 14 -15.83 -14.66 18.71
N PHE A 15 -15.42 -14.95 19.94
CA PHE A 15 -14.27 -14.32 20.60
C PHE A 15 -13.08 -15.29 20.63
N TYR A 16 -12.00 -14.96 19.95
CA TYR A 16 -10.78 -15.77 19.89
C TYR A 16 -9.65 -15.14 20.70
N VAL A 17 -9.12 -15.89 21.67
CA VAL A 17 -8.03 -15.43 22.54
C VAL A 17 -6.68 -15.57 21.83
N ILE A 18 -6.01 -14.44 21.59
CA ILE A 18 -4.68 -14.41 20.96
C ILE A 18 -3.57 -14.63 22.00
N ASP A 19 -3.63 -13.89 23.11
CA ASP A 19 -2.66 -14.01 24.18
C ASP A 19 -3.29 -14.74 25.37
N SER A 20 -3.02 -16.05 25.44
CA SER A 20 -3.50 -16.91 26.52
C SER A 20 -2.75 -16.69 27.84
N LYS A 21 -1.66 -15.91 27.87
CA LYS A 21 -0.90 -15.61 29.09
C LYS A 21 -1.41 -14.36 29.79
N ASP A 22 -2.18 -13.52 29.11
CA ASP A 22 -2.78 -12.29 29.64
C ASP A 22 -3.66 -12.59 30.89
N PRO A 23 -3.31 -12.03 32.07
CA PRO A 23 -4.03 -12.29 33.31
C PRO A 23 -5.46 -11.73 33.32
N LEU A 24 -5.72 -10.63 32.59
CA LEU A 24 -7.06 -10.07 32.46
C LEU A 24 -7.95 -11.01 31.65
N ILE A 25 -7.45 -11.49 30.50
CA ILE A 25 -8.20 -12.44 29.66
C ILE A 25 -8.47 -13.73 30.43
N LYS A 26 -7.48 -14.28 31.15
CA LYS A 26 -7.69 -15.46 32.02
C LYS A 26 -8.82 -15.25 33.02
N THR A 27 -8.90 -14.07 33.62
CA THR A 27 -9.98 -13.73 34.55
C THR A 27 -11.33 -13.74 33.85
N TYR A 28 -11.45 -13.12 32.67
CA TYR A 28 -12.68 -13.13 31.88
C TYR A 28 -13.09 -14.53 31.40
N MET A 29 -12.13 -15.36 30.99
CA MET A 29 -12.38 -16.76 30.60
C MET A 29 -12.94 -17.58 31.77
N ASN A 30 -12.47 -17.33 32.99
CA ASN A 30 -13.01 -18.00 34.18
C ASN A 30 -14.44 -17.55 34.53
N ILE A 31 -14.78 -16.28 34.26
CA ILE A 31 -16.12 -15.72 34.50
C ILE A 31 -17.11 -16.17 33.41
N PHE A 32 -16.66 -16.27 32.16
CA PHE A 32 -17.47 -16.62 30.99
C PHE A 32 -16.83 -17.78 30.20
N PRO A 33 -16.96 -19.03 30.67
CA PRO A 33 -16.26 -20.19 30.08
C PRO A 33 -16.64 -20.46 28.62
N ASP A 34 -17.90 -20.21 28.24
CA ASP A 34 -18.43 -20.52 26.91
C ASP A 34 -18.24 -19.37 25.90
N LEU A 35 -17.76 -18.20 26.34
CA LEU A 35 -17.66 -17.01 25.49
C LEU A 35 -16.41 -17.02 24.61
N PHE A 36 -15.32 -17.64 25.08
CA PHE A 36 -14.00 -17.54 24.47
C PHE A 36 -13.55 -18.85 23.83
N HIS A 37 -13.13 -18.75 22.58
CA HIS A 37 -12.49 -19.80 21.80
C HIS A 37 -10.97 -19.64 21.81
N ARG A 38 -10.28 -20.77 21.64
CA ARG A 38 -8.82 -20.75 21.45
C ARG A 38 -8.51 -20.24 20.04
N PHE A 39 -7.39 -19.53 19.87
CA PHE A 39 -7.01 -19.02 18.54
C PHE A 39 -6.83 -20.14 17.51
N GLU A 40 -6.40 -21.33 17.95
CA GLU A 40 -6.25 -22.50 17.09
C GLU A 40 -7.58 -22.94 16.46
N GLU A 41 -8.71 -22.66 17.10
CA GLU A 41 -10.06 -22.98 16.62
C GLU A 41 -10.57 -22.01 15.55
N MET A 42 -9.90 -20.87 15.35
CA MET A 42 -10.28 -19.92 14.31
C MET A 42 -10.11 -20.56 12.91
N PRO A 43 -11.12 -20.44 12.03
CA PRO A 43 -11.03 -20.94 10.65
C PRO A 43 -9.79 -20.41 9.91
N SER A 44 -9.11 -21.29 9.16
CA SER A 44 -7.87 -20.93 8.45
C SER A 44 -8.04 -19.79 7.46
N SER A 45 -9.23 -19.63 6.86
CA SER A 45 -9.54 -18.49 5.99
C SER A 45 -9.51 -17.16 6.75
N LEU A 46 -10.03 -17.12 7.98
CA LEU A 46 -10.01 -15.92 8.82
C LEU A 46 -8.62 -15.62 9.36
N LYS A 47 -7.85 -16.66 9.75
CA LYS A 47 -6.46 -16.52 10.21
C LYS A 47 -5.59 -15.77 9.20
N LYS A 48 -5.79 -16.00 7.90
CA LYS A 48 -5.04 -15.31 6.82
C LYS A 48 -5.36 -13.81 6.66
N HIS A 49 -6.41 -13.31 7.32
CA HIS A 49 -6.87 -11.93 7.16
C HIS A 49 -6.80 -11.13 8.48
N ILE A 50 -6.18 -11.70 9.52
CA ILE A 50 -6.02 -11.00 10.78
C ILE A 50 -5.10 -9.80 10.61
N ARG A 51 -5.42 -8.73 11.35
CA ARG A 51 -4.63 -7.50 11.38
C ARG A 51 -4.18 -7.21 12.80
N TYR A 52 -2.97 -6.71 12.96
CA TYR A 52 -2.53 -6.17 14.25
C TYR A 52 -3.31 -4.90 14.58
N PRO A 53 -3.82 -4.69 15.80
CA PRO A 53 -4.71 -3.57 16.09
C PRO A 53 -3.95 -2.24 16.09
N GLU A 54 -4.43 -1.26 15.32
CA GLU A 54 -3.80 0.05 15.19
C GLU A 54 -3.72 0.80 16.54
N ASP A 55 -4.81 0.83 17.31
CA ASP A 55 -4.82 1.56 18.58
C ASP A 55 -3.88 0.96 19.63
N LEU A 56 -3.79 -0.37 19.70
CA LEU A 56 -2.82 -1.06 20.56
C LEU A 56 -1.39 -0.69 20.12
N PHE A 57 -1.13 -0.74 18.82
CA PHE A 57 0.17 -0.43 18.25
C PHE A 57 0.58 1.03 18.52
N ARG A 58 -0.35 1.99 18.39
CA ARG A 58 -0.11 3.41 18.71
C ARG A 58 0.33 3.62 20.15
N ILE A 59 -0.32 2.93 21.09
CA ILE A 59 0.06 2.97 22.51
C ILE A 59 1.46 2.38 22.70
N GLN A 60 1.73 1.22 22.10
CA GLN A 60 3.04 0.57 22.20
C GLN A 60 4.17 1.44 21.64
N VAL A 61 3.92 2.11 20.52
CA VAL A 61 4.86 3.07 19.91
C VAL A 61 5.12 4.24 20.85
N ASP A 62 4.08 4.82 21.44
CA ASP A 62 4.21 5.96 22.38
C ASP A 62 4.95 5.58 23.66
N VAL A 63 4.71 4.38 24.18
CA VAL A 63 5.44 3.81 25.32
C VAL A 63 6.90 3.57 24.93
N TYR A 64 7.16 2.88 23.82
CA TYR A 64 8.51 2.55 23.37
C TYR A 64 9.35 3.81 23.10
N GLY A 65 8.74 4.87 22.56
CA GLY A 65 9.42 6.15 22.32
C GLY A 65 10.01 6.81 23.57
N ILE A 66 9.62 6.36 24.77
CA ILE A 66 10.19 6.80 26.05
C ILE A 66 11.00 5.67 26.70
N TYR A 67 10.45 4.46 26.79
CA TYR A 67 11.02 3.38 27.58
C TYR A 67 12.16 2.60 26.91
N HIS A 68 12.49 2.89 25.65
CA HIS A 68 13.71 2.36 25.04
C HIS A 68 14.99 2.95 25.66
N MET A 69 14.90 4.07 26.38
CA MET A 69 16.00 4.67 27.13
C MET A 69 16.22 3.90 28.44
N THR A 70 17.33 3.18 28.54
CA THR A 70 17.67 2.37 29.72
C THR A 70 18.57 3.08 30.71
N ASP A 71 19.30 4.13 30.30
CA ASP A 71 20.09 4.96 31.21
C ASP A 71 19.18 5.86 32.06
N PRO A 72 19.26 5.82 33.41
CA PRO A 72 18.36 6.59 34.27
C PRO A 72 18.47 8.10 34.10
N THR A 73 19.66 8.62 33.80
CA THR A 73 19.89 10.07 33.63
C THR A 73 19.26 10.55 32.33
N VAL A 74 19.52 9.82 31.23
CA VAL A 74 18.91 10.07 29.91
C VAL A 74 17.40 9.95 29.98
N PHE A 75 16.88 8.94 30.68
CA PHE A 75 15.44 8.72 30.86
C PHE A 75 14.78 9.86 31.66
N TYR A 76 15.38 10.27 32.79
CA TYR A 76 14.86 11.36 33.62
C TYR A 76 14.78 12.68 32.85
N ASN A 77 15.82 12.99 32.07
CA ASN A 77 15.88 14.21 31.25
C ASN A 77 15.10 14.10 29.92
N LYS A 78 14.68 12.89 29.52
CA LYS A 78 14.05 12.58 28.22
C LYS A 78 14.86 13.06 27.03
N GLU A 79 16.18 12.91 27.10
CA GLU A 79 17.13 13.44 26.12
C GLU A 79 17.01 12.76 24.75
N ASP A 80 16.73 11.45 24.72
CA ASP A 80 16.56 10.66 23.50
C ASP A 80 15.09 10.24 23.29
N LYS A 81 14.13 11.14 23.53
CA LYS A 81 12.72 10.83 23.28
C LYS A 81 12.45 10.68 21.78
N TRP A 82 11.89 9.55 21.39
CA TRP A 82 11.41 9.31 20.03
C TRP A 82 9.91 9.62 19.93
N VAL A 83 9.49 10.13 18.78
CA VAL A 83 8.11 10.51 18.50
C VAL A 83 7.69 10.03 17.11
N VAL A 84 6.39 9.83 16.95
CA VAL A 84 5.81 9.68 15.61
C VAL A 84 5.87 11.05 14.92
N PRO A 85 6.43 11.14 13.71
CA PRO A 85 6.52 12.39 12.98
C PRO A 85 5.13 12.90 12.58
N ASN A 86 5.13 14.15 12.13
CA ASN A 86 3.96 14.71 11.45
C ASN A 86 4.11 14.55 9.93
N GLU A 87 2.98 14.61 9.24
CA GLU A 87 2.85 14.68 7.78
C GLU A 87 1.95 15.85 7.39
N VAL A 88 1.90 16.16 6.09
CA VAL A 88 0.97 17.16 5.55
C VAL A 88 -0.24 16.43 4.98
N TYR A 89 -1.42 16.69 5.54
CA TYR A 89 -2.68 16.08 5.10
C TYR A 89 -3.67 17.13 4.62
N GLY A 90 -4.42 16.82 3.56
CA GLY A 90 -5.42 17.71 2.98
C GLY A 90 -4.82 19.00 2.43
N GLN A 91 -5.38 20.14 2.82
CA GLN A 91 -4.95 21.48 2.40
C GLN A 91 -3.86 22.04 3.33
N SER A 92 -2.76 21.32 3.45
CA SER A 92 -1.59 21.73 4.24
C SER A 92 -1.73 21.64 5.77
N ASN A 93 -2.62 20.79 6.28
CA ASN A 93 -2.70 20.56 7.72
C ASN A 93 -1.56 19.65 8.17
N LYS A 94 -0.73 20.16 9.09
CA LYS A 94 0.28 19.34 9.77
C LYS A 94 -0.42 18.44 10.78
N VAL A 95 -0.45 17.14 10.51
CA VAL A 95 -1.09 16.14 11.37
C VAL A 95 -0.09 15.10 11.81
N ARG A 96 -0.30 14.52 12.98
CA ARG A 96 0.49 13.37 13.45
C ARG A 96 0.20 12.18 12.55
N MET A 97 1.23 11.49 12.07
CA MET A 97 1.04 10.29 11.25
C MET A 97 0.29 9.20 12.02
N ILE A 98 -0.49 8.41 11.28
CA ILE A 98 -1.15 7.19 11.78
C ILE A 98 -0.47 5.95 11.20
N PRO A 99 -0.41 4.83 11.95
CA PRO A 99 0.17 3.60 11.42
C PRO A 99 -0.61 3.09 10.21
N TYR A 100 0.10 2.49 9.26
CA TYR A 100 -0.50 2.01 8.01
C TYR A 100 -0.05 0.58 7.72
N TYR A 101 -0.94 -0.18 7.09
CA TYR A 101 -0.66 -1.56 6.70
C TYR A 101 0.00 -1.60 5.34
N ILE A 102 1.08 -2.37 5.22
CA ILE A 102 1.76 -2.63 3.94
C ILE A 102 2.14 -4.10 3.83
N ILE A 103 2.26 -4.55 2.58
CA ILE A 103 2.93 -5.81 2.27
C ILE A 103 4.31 -5.44 1.77
N THR A 104 5.35 -5.80 2.51
CA THR A 104 6.73 -5.55 2.10
C THR A 104 7.66 -6.64 2.61
N LYS A 105 8.85 -6.67 2.05
CA LYS A 105 9.93 -7.52 2.54
C LYS A 105 10.69 -6.74 3.60
N LEU A 106 10.63 -7.20 4.84
CA LEU A 106 11.41 -6.62 5.92
C LEU A 106 12.92 -6.84 5.66
N PRO A 107 13.80 -5.96 6.20
CA PRO A 107 15.23 -6.24 6.21
C PRO A 107 15.49 -7.60 6.86
N GLU A 108 16.44 -8.37 6.31
CA GLU A 108 16.85 -9.70 6.79
C GLU A 108 15.84 -10.84 6.56
N GLU A 109 14.57 -10.54 6.32
CA GLU A 109 13.57 -11.54 5.93
C GLU A 109 13.69 -11.92 4.46
N LYS A 110 13.20 -13.12 4.10
CA LYS A 110 13.23 -13.63 2.72
C LYS A 110 11.93 -13.37 1.97
N ASP A 111 10.81 -13.45 2.67
CA ASP A 111 9.47 -13.43 2.10
C ASP A 111 8.77 -12.09 2.31
N LEU A 112 7.66 -11.89 1.59
CA LEU A 112 6.81 -10.72 1.79
C LEU A 112 5.95 -10.94 3.02
N GLU A 113 5.87 -9.94 3.88
CA GLU A 113 5.04 -9.97 5.08
C GLU A 113 4.04 -8.83 5.06
N PHE A 114 2.83 -9.13 5.54
CA PHE A 114 1.82 -8.14 5.87
C PHE A 114 2.08 -7.57 7.26
N ILE A 115 2.38 -6.27 7.32
CA ILE A 115 2.79 -5.60 8.55
C ILE A 115 2.01 -4.30 8.76
N LEU A 116 1.83 -3.93 10.03
CA LEU A 116 1.43 -2.59 10.44
C LEU A 116 2.68 -1.79 10.80
N MET A 117 2.92 -0.64 10.17
CA MET A 117 4.17 0.11 10.30
C MET A 117 3.93 1.57 10.69
N ILE A 118 4.90 2.17 11.39
CA ILE A 118 5.02 3.62 11.56
C ILE A 118 6.50 4.08 11.61
N PRO A 119 6.88 5.19 10.96
CA PRO A 119 8.20 5.81 11.12
C PRO A 119 8.37 6.53 12.47
N LEU A 120 9.62 6.73 12.90
CA LEU A 120 9.98 7.42 14.15
C LEU A 120 11.11 8.43 13.96
N THR A 121 10.97 9.60 14.58
CA THR A 121 11.98 10.67 14.60
C THR A 121 12.34 11.04 16.05
N PRO A 122 13.51 11.65 16.31
CA PRO A 122 13.77 12.30 17.60
C PRO A 122 12.79 13.46 17.80
N LYS A 123 12.40 13.75 19.04
CA LYS A 123 11.43 14.82 19.38
C LYS A 123 11.71 16.18 18.73
N ASN A 124 12.98 16.55 18.58
CA ASN A 124 13.41 17.87 18.12
C ASN A 124 14.10 17.83 16.73
N LYS A 125 13.96 16.72 15.99
CA LYS A 125 14.55 16.58 14.65
C LYS A 125 13.56 15.96 13.69
N ASP A 126 13.62 16.37 12.43
CA ASP A 126 12.76 15.82 11.39
C ASP A 126 13.40 14.65 10.63
N ASN A 127 14.67 14.32 10.89
CA ASN A 127 15.30 13.16 10.28
C ASN A 127 14.79 11.87 10.94
N MET A 128 14.52 10.86 10.13
CA MET A 128 14.09 9.56 10.62
C MET A 128 15.26 8.80 11.24
N ILE A 129 14.97 8.07 12.30
CA ILE A 129 15.97 7.28 13.05
C ILE A 129 15.58 5.81 13.17
N ALA A 130 14.29 5.52 13.06
CA ALA A 130 13.78 4.16 13.08
C ALA A 130 12.41 4.09 12.41
N TRP A 131 11.94 2.87 12.20
CA TRP A 131 10.52 2.58 12.11
C TRP A 131 10.21 1.42 13.05
N MET A 132 8.95 1.37 13.48
CA MET A 132 8.39 0.26 14.23
C MET A 132 7.38 -0.47 13.33
N ALA A 133 7.35 -1.79 13.40
CA ALA A 133 6.37 -2.62 12.70
C ALA A 133 5.80 -3.71 13.61
N ALA A 134 4.58 -4.16 13.32
CA ALA A 134 3.97 -5.34 13.91
C ALA A 134 3.59 -6.33 12.81
N LYS A 135 4.03 -7.58 12.92
CA LYS A 135 3.71 -8.65 11.95
C LYS A 135 2.23 -9.07 12.06
N CYS A 136 1.57 -9.27 10.92
CA CYS A 136 0.17 -9.72 10.85
C CYS A 136 0.00 -11.16 10.36
N ASP A 137 1.06 -11.79 9.84
CA ASP A 137 1.03 -13.16 9.27
C ASP A 137 1.46 -14.23 10.30
N GLU A 138 2.33 -15.18 9.92
CA GLU A 138 2.68 -16.37 10.74
C GLU A 138 3.20 -16.00 12.14
N ASP A 139 4.04 -14.97 12.24
CA ASP A 139 4.57 -14.41 13.49
C ASP A 139 3.66 -13.32 14.07
N TYR A 140 2.34 -13.55 14.06
CA TYR A 140 1.35 -12.54 14.45
C TYR A 140 1.68 -11.86 15.79
N GLY A 141 1.76 -10.53 15.75
CA GLY A 141 1.93 -9.68 16.92
C GLY A 141 3.36 -9.53 17.42
N GLU A 142 4.34 -10.11 16.72
CA GLU A 142 5.75 -9.74 16.90
C GLU A 142 5.95 -8.26 16.54
N LEU A 143 6.59 -7.52 17.46
CA LEU A 143 6.95 -6.12 17.27
C LEU A 143 8.42 -6.00 16.89
N ILE A 144 8.68 -5.30 15.80
CA ILE A 144 10.01 -5.12 15.22
C ILE A 144 10.36 -3.64 15.27
N ILE A 145 11.58 -3.35 15.71
CA ILE A 145 12.15 -2.00 15.66
C ILE A 145 13.38 -2.05 14.78
N TYR A 146 13.31 -1.39 13.63
CA TYR A 146 14.47 -1.23 12.77
C TYR A 146 15.07 0.16 12.97
N LYS A 147 16.30 0.19 13.49
CA LYS A 147 17.05 1.43 13.72
C LYS A 147 17.96 1.71 12.52
N PHE A 148 17.88 2.90 11.97
CA PHE A 148 18.75 3.30 10.88
C PHE A 148 20.19 3.54 11.38
N PRO A 149 21.21 3.29 10.53
CA PRO A 149 22.59 3.61 10.85
C PRO A 149 22.79 5.09 11.15
N LYS A 150 23.56 5.42 12.20
CA LYS A 150 23.78 6.81 12.65
C LYS A 150 24.66 7.64 11.71
N ASP A 151 25.40 6.98 10.83
CA ASP A 151 26.29 7.59 9.83
C ASP A 151 25.55 8.10 8.58
N LYS A 152 24.27 7.76 8.41
CA LYS A 152 23.46 8.15 7.26
C LYS A 152 22.31 9.06 7.67
N LEU A 153 22.16 10.16 6.95
CA LEU A 153 20.98 11.00 7.05
C LEU A 153 19.82 10.32 6.34
N ILE A 154 18.81 9.91 7.10
CA ILE A 154 17.55 9.41 6.55
C ILE A 154 16.51 10.52 6.67
N PHE A 155 15.99 10.96 5.52
CA PHE A 155 14.95 12.00 5.50
C PHE A 155 13.70 11.48 6.23
N GLY A 156 13.12 12.27 7.13
CA GLY A 156 11.81 11.93 7.68
C GLY A 156 10.66 12.56 6.89
N PRO A 157 9.41 12.19 7.23
CA PRO A 157 8.19 12.65 6.55
C PRO A 157 8.16 14.14 6.25
N MET A 158 8.22 15.01 7.27
CA MET A 158 8.23 16.47 7.08
C MET A 158 9.35 17.00 6.17
N GLN A 159 10.48 16.32 6.08
CA GLN A 159 11.54 16.72 5.15
C GLN A 159 11.21 16.35 3.71
N ILE A 160 10.51 15.23 3.50
CA ILE A 160 9.99 14.85 2.18
C ILE A 160 8.88 15.80 1.77
N GLU A 161 7.97 16.14 2.67
CA GLU A 161 6.93 17.16 2.47
C GLU A 161 7.51 18.48 1.96
N ALA A 162 8.52 19.00 2.65
CA ALA A 162 9.20 20.22 2.26
C ALA A 162 9.88 20.12 0.88
N ARG A 163 10.38 18.94 0.50
CA ARG A 163 10.99 18.72 -0.82
C ARG A 163 9.96 18.65 -1.94
N ILE A 164 8.80 18.06 -1.66
CA ILE A 164 7.67 18.05 -2.59
C ILE A 164 7.21 19.49 -2.85
N ASP A 165 7.08 20.30 -1.79
CA ASP A 165 6.66 21.70 -1.91
C ASP A 165 7.70 22.60 -2.62
N GLN A 166 8.98 22.23 -2.53
CA GLN A 166 10.10 22.92 -3.20
C GLN A 166 10.28 22.51 -4.66
N ASP A 167 9.64 21.44 -5.14
CA ASP A 167 9.72 21.06 -6.54
C ASP A 167 8.89 22.03 -7.40
N ASP A 168 9.56 22.76 -8.29
CA ASP A 168 8.92 23.80 -9.10
C ASP A 168 7.72 23.29 -9.91
N LYS A 169 7.80 22.09 -10.47
CA LYS A 169 6.74 21.54 -11.31
C LYS A 169 5.54 21.12 -10.47
N ILE A 170 5.80 20.47 -9.33
CA ILE A 170 4.74 20.08 -8.39
C ILE A 170 4.07 21.34 -7.84
N SER A 171 4.84 22.28 -7.30
CA SER A 171 4.34 23.51 -6.69
C SER A 171 3.47 24.34 -7.64
N GLN A 172 3.91 24.49 -8.90
CA GLN A 172 3.09 25.14 -9.95
C GLN A 172 1.77 24.40 -10.19
N GLN A 173 1.82 23.07 -10.29
CA GLN A 173 0.64 22.27 -10.59
C GLN A 173 -0.35 22.23 -9.41
N LEU A 174 0.12 22.13 -8.17
CA LEU A 174 -0.70 22.28 -6.97
C LEU A 174 -1.40 23.63 -6.94
N THR A 175 -0.65 24.71 -7.21
CA THR A 175 -1.20 26.06 -7.27
C THR A 175 -2.28 26.20 -8.33
N LEU A 176 -2.10 25.60 -9.51
CA LEU A 176 -3.10 25.62 -10.59
C LEU A 176 -4.36 24.83 -10.24
N TRP A 177 -4.22 23.69 -9.56
CA TRP A 177 -5.36 22.86 -9.16
C TRP A 177 -6.12 23.40 -7.94
N SER A 178 -5.45 24.22 -7.12
CA SER A 178 -6.06 24.92 -6.00
C SER A 178 -6.77 26.23 -6.44
N GLN A 179 -7.04 26.40 -7.74
CA GLN A 179 -7.76 27.55 -8.28
C GLN A 179 -9.20 27.21 -8.67
N ARG A 180 -10.09 28.21 -8.56
CA ARG A 180 -11.42 28.23 -9.20
C ARG A 180 -12.34 27.05 -8.84
N GLY A 181 -12.57 26.86 -7.53
CA GLY A 181 -13.60 25.96 -7.03
C GLY A 181 -13.24 24.47 -7.04
N SER A 182 -11.95 24.17 -7.00
CA SER A 182 -11.43 22.83 -6.69
C SER A 182 -10.40 22.88 -5.57
N ASP A 183 -10.46 21.89 -4.70
CA ASP A 183 -9.56 21.70 -3.59
C ASP A 183 -8.61 20.55 -3.88
N VAL A 184 -7.32 20.80 -3.70
CA VAL A 184 -6.29 19.74 -3.69
C VAL A 184 -6.23 19.14 -2.30
N ILE A 185 -6.27 17.82 -2.24
CA ILE A 185 -6.21 17.04 -1.00
C ILE A 185 -4.98 16.14 -1.09
N ARG A 186 -3.97 16.45 -0.28
CA ARG A 186 -2.82 15.56 -0.06
C ARG A 186 -3.27 14.39 0.82
N GLY A 187 -3.02 13.16 0.35
CA GLY A 187 -3.28 11.95 1.12
C GLY A 187 -2.16 11.64 2.11
N ASN A 188 -2.25 10.49 2.77
CA ASN A 188 -1.23 10.07 3.72
C ASN A 188 0.08 9.74 3.01
N LEU A 189 1.20 10.15 3.59
CA LEU A 189 2.54 9.82 3.14
C LEU A 189 2.93 8.42 3.63
N LEU A 190 3.15 7.50 2.70
CA LEU A 190 3.61 6.15 3.01
C LEU A 190 5.14 6.08 2.91
N VAL A 191 5.80 5.68 3.99
CA VAL A 191 7.22 5.32 3.99
C VAL A 191 7.35 3.81 3.84
N ILE A 192 7.91 3.37 2.72
CA ILE A 192 7.98 1.95 2.33
C ILE A 192 9.46 1.52 2.29
N PRO A 193 9.88 0.59 3.17
CA PRO A 193 11.19 -0.03 3.08
C PRO A 193 11.34 -0.86 1.82
N LEU A 194 12.43 -0.64 1.08
CA LEU A 194 12.84 -1.42 -0.09
C LEU A 194 14.31 -1.80 0.07
N GLY A 195 14.56 -3.00 0.61
CA GLY A 195 15.91 -3.44 0.98
C GLY A 195 16.57 -2.43 1.93
N ASN A 196 17.70 -1.85 1.49
CA ASN A 196 18.47 -0.89 2.29
C ASN A 196 18.10 0.59 1.98
N THR A 197 16.96 0.82 1.34
CA THR A 197 16.51 2.14 0.90
C THR A 197 15.04 2.35 1.22
N LEU A 198 14.58 3.58 1.07
CA LEU A 198 13.19 3.96 1.36
C LEU A 198 12.56 4.57 0.13
N LEU A 199 11.33 4.17 -0.12
CA LEU A 199 10.42 4.77 -1.08
C LEU A 199 9.36 5.53 -0.30
N TYR A 200 9.11 6.76 -0.70
CA TYR A 200 8.01 7.55 -0.15
C TYR A 200 6.97 7.72 -1.22
N VAL A 201 5.71 7.47 -0.89
CA VAL A 201 4.59 7.54 -1.82
C VAL A 201 3.48 8.37 -1.20
N GLU A 202 3.04 9.39 -1.91
CA GLU A 202 1.95 10.27 -1.49
C GLU A 202 0.90 10.39 -2.60
N PRO A 203 -0.34 9.97 -2.37
CA PRO A 203 -1.42 10.16 -3.32
C PRO A 203 -1.98 11.57 -3.23
N LEU A 204 -2.33 12.14 -4.38
CA LEU A 204 -2.91 13.47 -4.49
C LEU A 204 -4.28 13.40 -5.13
N TYR A 205 -5.26 13.91 -4.41
CA TYR A 205 -6.66 13.93 -4.82
C TYR A 205 -7.10 15.35 -5.17
N ILE A 206 -8.07 15.46 -6.08
CA ILE A 206 -8.77 16.71 -6.34
C ILE A 206 -10.25 16.49 -6.07
N LYS A 207 -10.85 17.47 -5.38
CA LYS A 207 -12.28 17.52 -5.12
C LYS A 207 -12.83 18.83 -5.67
N ALA A 208 -13.89 18.77 -6.47
CA ALA A 208 -14.61 19.97 -6.88
C ALA A 208 -15.54 20.45 -5.75
N GLU A 209 -15.75 21.76 -5.60
CA GLU A 209 -16.59 22.36 -4.53
C GLU A 209 -17.99 21.72 -4.44
N LYS A 210 -18.59 21.40 -5.59
CA LYS A 210 -19.94 20.81 -5.68
C LYS A 210 -19.96 19.28 -5.70
N ALA A 211 -18.79 18.63 -5.79
CA ALA A 211 -18.66 17.18 -5.79
C ALA A 211 -18.33 16.68 -4.38
N THR A 212 -18.96 15.58 -3.96
CA THR A 212 -18.72 15.01 -2.63
C THR A 212 -17.47 14.12 -2.59
N MET A 213 -17.14 13.44 -3.69
CA MET A 213 -16.07 12.44 -3.73
C MET A 213 -14.77 13.02 -4.31
N PRO A 214 -13.64 12.94 -3.59
CA PRO A 214 -12.32 13.22 -4.14
C PRO A 214 -11.90 12.17 -5.18
N GLU A 215 -11.23 12.62 -6.25
CA GLU A 215 -10.66 11.74 -7.27
C GLU A 215 -9.14 11.74 -7.19
N LEU A 216 -8.52 10.55 -7.25
CA LEU A 216 -7.06 10.44 -7.36
C LEU A 216 -6.62 11.05 -8.69
N LYS A 217 -5.71 12.02 -8.64
CA LYS A 217 -5.18 12.69 -9.84
C LYS A 217 -3.71 12.41 -10.06
N ARG A 218 -2.91 12.34 -9.00
CA ARG A 218 -1.49 12.04 -9.10
C ARG A 218 -1.01 11.18 -7.94
N VAL A 219 0.14 10.57 -8.16
CA VAL A 219 0.97 9.92 -7.14
C VAL A 219 2.33 10.58 -7.19
N ILE A 220 2.76 11.12 -6.05
CA ILE A 220 4.10 11.67 -5.85
C ILE A 220 4.95 10.56 -5.25
N VAL A 221 6.13 10.34 -5.82
CA VAL A 221 7.09 9.35 -5.40
C VAL A 221 8.42 10.02 -5.15
N PHE A 222 8.99 9.78 -3.97
CA PHE A 222 10.36 10.15 -3.67
C PHE A 222 11.24 8.93 -3.44
N TYR A 223 12.38 8.89 -4.14
CA TYR A 223 13.39 7.85 -4.00
C TYR A 223 14.78 8.39 -4.32
N LYS A 224 15.75 8.14 -3.42
CA LYS A 224 17.17 8.54 -3.56
C LYS A 224 17.36 9.98 -4.09
N SER A 225 16.63 10.95 -3.50
CA SER A 225 16.71 12.37 -3.85
C SER A 225 16.03 12.82 -5.14
N ARG A 226 15.23 11.95 -5.78
CA ARG A 226 14.37 12.33 -6.91
C ARG A 226 12.93 12.38 -6.43
N VAL A 227 12.24 13.49 -6.73
CA VAL A 227 10.79 13.62 -6.58
C VAL A 227 10.19 13.47 -7.98
N ILE A 228 9.19 12.60 -8.14
CA ILE A 228 8.48 12.36 -9.40
C ILE A 228 6.98 12.43 -9.10
N MET A 229 6.20 13.10 -9.94
CA MET A 229 4.74 13.17 -9.80
C MET A 229 4.07 12.75 -11.10
N GLU A 230 3.36 11.63 -11.07
CA GLU A 230 2.72 11.03 -12.25
C GLU A 230 1.26 10.62 -11.98
N ARG A 231 0.55 10.15 -13.01
CA ARG A 231 -0.88 9.80 -12.93
C ARG A 231 -1.14 8.61 -12.00
N ASP A 232 -0.19 7.70 -11.92
CA ASP A 232 -0.26 6.51 -11.08
C ASP A 232 1.16 6.05 -10.71
N LEU A 233 1.22 5.05 -9.83
CA LEU A 233 2.47 4.50 -9.33
C LEU A 233 3.31 3.82 -10.43
N LYS A 234 2.67 3.21 -11.44
CA LYS A 234 3.34 2.54 -12.56
C LYS A 234 4.14 3.56 -13.37
N HIS A 235 3.52 4.67 -13.76
CA HIS A 235 4.20 5.76 -14.50
C HIS A 235 5.25 6.48 -13.65
N ALA A 236 5.03 6.61 -12.34
CA ALA A 236 6.06 7.17 -11.46
C ALA A 236 7.32 6.28 -11.46
N PHE A 237 7.15 4.95 -11.44
CA PHE A 237 8.25 4.00 -11.47
C PHE A 237 8.97 3.93 -12.82
N SER A 238 8.30 4.02 -13.98
CA SER A 238 9.01 4.11 -15.27
C SER A 238 10.00 5.26 -15.26
N LYS A 239 9.51 6.45 -14.89
CA LYS A 239 10.33 7.66 -14.89
C LYS A 239 11.45 7.60 -13.86
N LEU A 240 11.19 6.98 -12.70
CA LEU A 240 12.18 6.87 -11.64
C LEU A 240 13.35 5.96 -12.03
N PHE A 241 13.06 4.81 -12.64
CA PHE A 241 14.06 3.80 -12.97
C PHE A 241 14.53 3.84 -14.43
N SER A 242 14.06 4.81 -15.21
CA SER A 242 14.31 4.89 -16.65
C SER A 242 13.98 3.58 -17.36
N ILE A 243 12.99 2.86 -16.84
CA ILE A 243 12.45 1.67 -17.48
C ILE A 243 11.48 2.22 -18.51
N ASP A 244 11.74 1.91 -19.78
CA ASP A 244 10.70 1.97 -20.80
C ASP A 244 9.64 0.97 -20.35
N ILE A 245 8.67 1.49 -19.62
CA ILE A 245 7.37 0.85 -19.59
C ILE A 245 6.92 1.05 -21.02
N GLU A 246 7.11 0.03 -21.85
CA GLU A 246 6.16 -0.22 -22.91
C GLU A 246 4.82 -0.07 -22.22
N GLU A 247 4.16 1.03 -22.55
CA GLU A 247 2.74 1.13 -22.39
C GLU A 247 2.21 -0.14 -23.06
N VAL A 248 1.94 -1.18 -22.26
CA VAL A 248 0.64 -1.81 -22.35
C VAL A 248 -0.34 -0.73 -21.88
N ALA A 249 -0.40 0.35 -22.67
CA ALA A 249 -1.64 1.00 -22.88
C ALA A 249 -2.58 -0.15 -23.26
N GLU A 250 -3.77 -0.10 -22.74
CA GLU A 250 -4.89 -0.40 -23.62
C GLU A 250 -4.89 0.64 -24.75
N GLU A 251 -3.80 0.70 -25.54
CA GLU A 251 -3.91 0.99 -26.93
C GLU A 251 -4.77 -0.17 -27.39
N MET A 252 -6.03 0.15 -27.69
CA MET A 252 -6.70 -0.57 -28.76
C MET A 252 -5.62 -0.70 -29.83
N PRO A 253 -5.18 -1.93 -30.15
CA PRO A 253 -4.26 -2.15 -31.24
C PRO A 253 -4.82 -1.34 -32.40
N ARG A 254 -4.08 -0.32 -32.84
CA ARG A 254 -4.36 0.29 -34.12
C ARG A 254 -4.29 -0.88 -35.07
N GLY A 255 -5.47 -1.30 -35.53
CA GLY A 255 -5.62 -2.46 -36.39
C GLY A 255 -4.55 -2.37 -37.44
N ILE A 256 -3.78 -3.45 -37.55
CA ILE A 256 -2.96 -3.66 -38.73
C ILE A 256 -3.93 -3.41 -39.88
N LYS A 257 -3.63 -2.44 -40.74
CA LYS A 257 -4.38 -2.22 -41.97
C LYS A 257 -4.25 -3.49 -42.81
N ASN A 258 -5.11 -4.47 -42.55
CA ASN A 258 -5.41 -5.56 -43.46
C ASN A 258 -6.50 -5.02 -44.39
N GLU A 259 -6.06 -4.20 -45.33
CA GLU A 259 -6.89 -3.84 -46.47
C GLU A 259 -7.20 -5.15 -47.23
N ASN A 260 -8.49 -5.55 -47.21
CA ASN A 260 -9.12 -6.68 -47.93
C ASN A 260 -9.32 -8.03 -47.20
N LYS A 261 -9.72 -8.06 -45.92
CA LYS A 261 -10.41 -9.25 -45.36
C LYS A 261 -11.89 -8.98 -45.12
N THR A 262 -12.72 -9.92 -45.52
CA THR A 262 -14.18 -9.87 -45.33
C THR A 262 -14.53 -10.21 -43.88
N ILE A 263 -15.64 -9.69 -43.35
CA ILE A 263 -16.10 -10.00 -41.98
C ILE A 263 -16.20 -11.53 -41.74
N ILE A 264 -16.62 -12.28 -42.76
CA ILE A 264 -16.74 -13.75 -42.71
C ILE A 264 -15.37 -14.41 -42.46
N GLU A 265 -14.32 -13.97 -43.14
CA GLU A 265 -12.97 -14.51 -42.96
C GLU A 265 -12.41 -14.20 -41.58
N LEU A 266 -12.77 -13.04 -40.99
CA LEU A 266 -12.37 -12.70 -39.63
C LEU A 266 -13.12 -13.55 -38.58
N ILE A 267 -14.36 -13.95 -38.84
CA ILE A 267 -15.10 -14.88 -37.98
C ILE A 267 -14.39 -16.24 -37.95
N ASP A 268 -13.97 -16.74 -39.10
CA ASP A 268 -13.29 -18.03 -39.20
C ASP A 268 -11.92 -18.01 -38.47
N ILE A 269 -11.14 -16.94 -38.64
CA ILE A 269 -9.85 -16.77 -37.93
C ILE A 269 -10.07 -16.63 -36.42
N ALA A 270 -11.13 -15.94 -35.97
CA ALA A 270 -11.46 -15.84 -34.55
C ALA A 270 -11.83 -17.21 -33.96
N LEU A 271 -12.63 -18.00 -34.68
CA LEU A 271 -12.98 -19.35 -34.27
C LEU A 271 -11.74 -20.27 -34.19
N GLU A 272 -10.80 -20.13 -35.12
CA GLU A 272 -9.54 -20.87 -35.10
C GLU A 272 -8.72 -20.58 -33.83
N HIS A 273 -8.49 -19.30 -33.52
CA HIS A 273 -7.77 -18.92 -32.29
C HIS A 273 -8.50 -19.35 -31.01
N TYR A 274 -9.83 -19.30 -30.98
CA TYR A 274 -10.61 -19.81 -29.86
C TYR A 274 -10.42 -21.33 -29.67
N ASN A 275 -10.50 -22.11 -30.75
CA ASN A 275 -10.31 -23.55 -30.70
C ASN A 275 -8.87 -23.94 -30.30
N ASN A 276 -7.88 -23.21 -30.80
CA ASN A 276 -6.47 -23.42 -30.41
C ASN A 276 -6.23 -23.06 -28.95
N ALA A 277 -6.90 -22.01 -28.42
CA ALA A 277 -6.86 -21.70 -26.99
C ALA A 277 -7.46 -22.85 -26.17
N GLU A 278 -8.61 -23.40 -26.58
CA GLU A 278 -9.22 -24.55 -25.91
C GLU A 278 -8.37 -25.83 -25.98
N SER A 279 -7.60 -26.05 -27.06
CA SER A 279 -6.63 -27.15 -27.11
C SER A 279 -5.48 -26.91 -26.14
N ASN A 280 -4.86 -25.72 -26.19
CA ASN A 280 -3.73 -25.38 -25.33
C ASN A 280 -4.05 -25.49 -23.84
N ILE A 281 -5.27 -25.13 -23.41
CA ILE A 281 -5.68 -25.27 -22.01
C ILE A 281 -5.92 -26.74 -21.63
N LYS A 282 -6.41 -27.59 -22.55
CA LYS A 282 -6.54 -29.04 -22.34
C LYS A 282 -5.18 -29.73 -22.25
N ASP A 283 -4.21 -29.24 -23.02
CA ASP A 283 -2.84 -29.77 -23.07
C ASP A 283 -1.94 -29.17 -21.97
N GLY A 284 -2.47 -28.31 -21.09
CA GLY A 284 -1.72 -27.67 -20.01
C GLY A 284 -0.69 -26.62 -20.46
N ASN A 285 -0.73 -26.21 -21.73
CA ASN A 285 0.12 -25.18 -22.31
C ASN A 285 -0.43 -23.77 -22.04
N TRP A 286 -0.19 -23.27 -20.83
CA TRP A 286 -0.63 -21.94 -20.39
C TRP A 286 -0.04 -20.79 -21.22
N SER A 287 1.20 -20.94 -21.71
CA SER A 287 1.83 -19.93 -22.56
C SER A 287 1.14 -19.84 -23.93
N GLY A 288 0.85 -20.99 -24.55
CA GLY A 288 0.11 -21.07 -25.81
C GLY A 288 -1.32 -20.54 -25.67
N PHE A 289 -2.00 -20.86 -24.57
CA PHE A 289 -3.33 -20.32 -24.27
C PHE A 289 -3.32 -18.78 -24.22
N GLY A 290 -2.35 -18.17 -23.52
CA GLY A 290 -2.23 -16.72 -23.42
C GLY A 290 -1.85 -16.03 -24.74
N GLU A 291 -1.21 -16.74 -25.66
CA GLU A 291 -0.90 -16.25 -27.01
C GLU A 291 -2.12 -16.30 -27.94
N GLU A 292 -2.83 -17.43 -27.98
CA GLU A 292 -4.05 -17.60 -28.76
C GLU A 292 -5.16 -16.63 -28.33
N LEU A 293 -5.29 -16.37 -27.03
CA LEU A 293 -6.29 -15.43 -26.51
C LEU A 293 -5.96 -13.96 -26.88
N ARG A 294 -4.67 -13.61 -27.02
CA ARG A 294 -4.24 -12.30 -27.55
C ARG A 294 -4.55 -12.19 -29.04
N ASN A 295 -4.28 -13.24 -29.82
CA ASN A 295 -4.57 -13.26 -31.26
C ASN A 295 -6.09 -13.19 -31.53
N LEU A 296 -6.90 -13.92 -30.76
CA LEU A 296 -8.36 -13.82 -30.80
C LEU A 296 -8.83 -12.38 -30.57
N LYS A 297 -8.29 -11.71 -29.54
CA LYS A 297 -8.63 -10.32 -29.23
C LYS A 297 -8.32 -9.37 -30.40
N MET A 298 -7.20 -9.58 -31.10
CA MET A 298 -6.83 -8.79 -32.29
C MET A 298 -7.87 -8.93 -33.40
N VAL A 299 -8.30 -10.16 -33.70
CA VAL A 299 -9.26 -10.43 -34.78
C VAL A 299 -10.64 -9.85 -34.47
N LEU A 300 -11.09 -9.94 -33.22
CA LEU A 300 -12.36 -9.34 -32.78
C LEU A 300 -12.34 -7.80 -32.88
N LEU A 301 -11.18 -7.18 -32.66
CA LEU A 301 -11.02 -5.74 -32.83
C LEU A 301 -11.05 -5.34 -34.31
N ASP A 302 -10.44 -6.13 -35.19
CA ASP A 302 -10.53 -5.91 -36.64
C ASP A 302 -11.98 -6.04 -37.13
N MET A 303 -12.74 -7.02 -36.65
CA MET A 303 -14.18 -7.16 -36.95
C MET A 303 -14.98 -5.93 -36.48
N LYS A 304 -14.72 -5.44 -35.27
CA LYS A 304 -15.38 -4.25 -34.73
C LYS A 304 -15.08 -3.02 -35.58
N ASN A 305 -13.84 -2.84 -36.02
CA ASN A 305 -13.44 -1.70 -36.84
C ASN A 305 -14.09 -1.69 -38.22
N ILE A 306 -14.35 -2.86 -38.82
CA ILE A 306 -15.10 -2.97 -40.09
C ILE A 306 -16.59 -2.67 -39.89
N THR A 307 -17.18 -3.11 -38.78
CA THR A 307 -18.63 -2.93 -38.52
C THR A 307 -18.99 -1.51 -38.07
N THR A 308 -18.02 -0.72 -37.61
CA THR A 308 -18.23 0.67 -37.12
C THR A 308 -17.98 1.74 -38.20
N LYS A 309 -17.62 1.34 -39.43
CA LYS A 309 -17.53 2.20 -40.62
C LYS A 309 -18.81 2.09 -41.45
#